data_AF-A0A6M0A2R5-F1
#
_entry.id   AF-A0A6M0A2R5-F1
#
_cell.length_a   1.000
_cell.length_b   1.000
_cell.length_c   1.000
_cell.angle_alpha   90.00
_cell.angle_beta   90.00
_cell.angle_gamma   90.00
#
_symmetry.space_group_name_H-M   'P 1'
#
loop_
_entity.id
_entity.type
_entity.pdbx_description
1 polymer ?
#
loop_
_entity_poly.entity_id
_entity_poly.type
_entity_poly.pdbx_seq_one_letter_code
_entity_poly.pdbx_strand_id
1 'polypeptide(L)' 'MHNTSKLVVNYLVTNNIGTVVIGKNDNWKQSVNIGKKNNRNFTQIPHLIVNSTDNL' A
#
# COMPACT_ATOMS: atom_id res chain seq x y z
N MET A 1 3.05 4.53 -14.93
CA MET A 1 2.49 4.46 -13.55
C MET A 1 1.36 5.50 -13.39
N HIS A 2 0.29 5.41 -14.19
CA HIS A 2 -0.82 6.39 -14.15
C HIS A 2 -2.21 5.71 -14.06
N ASN A 3 -2.26 4.38 -14.18
CA ASN A 3 -3.53 3.64 -14.25
C ASN A 3 -4.06 3.28 -12.85
N THR A 4 -3.19 3.00 -11.88
CA THR A 4 -3.61 2.54 -10.55
C THR A 4 -4.30 3.64 -9.75
N SER A 5 -3.72 4.85 -9.69
CA SER A 5 -4.34 5.97 -8.99
C SER A 5 -5.67 6.36 -9.61
N LYS A 6 -5.77 6.34 -10.95
CA LYS A 6 -7.03 6.59 -11.67
C LYS A 6 -8.09 5.53 -11.38
N LEU A 7 -7.69 4.27 -11.25
CA LEU A 7 -8.60 3.18 -10.88
C LEU A 7 -9.17 3.40 -9.48
N VAL A 8 -8.32 3.72 -8.50
CA VAL A 8 -8.75 4.01 -7.12
C VAL A 8 -9.71 5.21 -7.11
N VAL A 9 -9.34 6.33 -7.76
CA VAL A 9 -10.20 7.51 -7.82
C VAL A 9 -11.56 7.20 -8.47
N ASN A 10 -11.57 6.50 -9.61
CA ASN A 10 -12.80 6.12 -10.29
C ASN A 10 -13.69 5.24 -9.40
N TYR A 11 -13.11 4.29 -8.67
CA TYR A 11 -13.86 3.46 -7.73
C TYR A 11 -14.52 4.31 -6.64
N LEU A 12 -13.80 5.26 -6.05
CA LEU A 12 -14.34 6.13 -5.01
C LEU A 12 -15.48 7.01 -5.52
N VAL A 13 -15.30 7.60 -6.72
CA VAL A 13 -16.33 8.42 -7.38
C VAL A 13 -17.58 7.60 -7.67
N THR A 14 -17.44 6.42 -8.27
CA THR A 14 -18.58 5.53 -8.59
C THR A 14 -19.34 5.08 -7.33
N ASN A 15 -18.68 4.99 -6.18
CA ASN A 15 -19.29 4.58 -4.91
C ASN A 15 -19.65 5.76 -4.00
N ASN A 16 -19.57 7.02 -4.48
CA ASN A 16 -19.83 8.23 -3.68
C ASN A 16 -19.00 8.32 -2.37
N ILE A 17 -17.77 7.80 -2.37
CA ILE A 17 -16.87 7.83 -1.21
C ILE A 17 -16.11 9.16 -1.21
N GLY A 18 -16.54 10.11 -0.38
CA GLY A 18 -15.92 11.44 -0.26
C GLY A 18 -14.68 11.51 0.65
N THR A 19 -14.37 10.43 1.39
CA THR A 19 -13.23 10.42 2.31
C THR A 19 -12.59 9.04 2.33
N VAL A 20 -11.27 9.01 2.13
CA VAL A 20 -10.46 7.80 2.23
C VAL A 20 -9.41 8.01 3.31
N VAL A 21 -9.41 7.14 4.31
CA VAL A 21 -8.41 7.15 5.37
C VAL A 21 -7.39 6.04 5.08
N ILE A 22 -6.13 6.42 4.86
CA ILE A 22 -5.03 5.47 4.68
C ILE A 22 -4.20 5.48 5.96
N GLY A 23 -4.40 4.47 6.79
CA GLY A 23 -3.62 4.28 8.01
C GLY A 23 -2.22 3.75 7.71
N LYS A 24 -1.19 4.33 8.34
CA LYS A 24 0.13 3.71 8.45
C LYS A 24 0.09 2.74 9.63
N ASN A 25 -0.42 1.53 9.41
CA ASN A 25 -0.32 0.47 10.41
C ASN A 25 1.08 -0.13 10.36
N ASP A 26 1.73 -0.29 11.51
CA ASP A 26 2.99 -1.03 11.57
C ASP A 26 2.75 -2.44 11.04
N ASN A 27 3.65 -2.90 10.17
CA ASN A 27 3.51 -4.17 9.46
C ASN A 27 2.26 -4.28 8.55
N TRP A 28 1.65 -3.18 8.08
CA TRP A 28 0.48 -3.22 7.17
C TRP A 28 0.68 -4.06 5.90
N LYS A 29 1.94 -4.31 5.51
CA LYS A 29 2.30 -5.19 4.40
C LYS A 29 2.44 -6.66 4.77
N GLN A 30 2.60 -6.99 6.04
CA GLN A 30 2.74 -8.36 6.51
C GLN A 30 1.33 -8.98 6.68
N SER A 31 1.15 -10.21 6.21
CA SER A 31 -0.11 -10.97 6.29
C SER A 31 -1.29 -10.43 5.48
N VAL A 32 -1.05 -9.80 4.32
CA VAL A 32 -2.15 -9.44 3.41
C VAL A 32 -2.76 -10.72 2.80
N ASN A 33 -4.07 -10.90 2.98
CA ASN A 33 -4.80 -12.08 2.47
C ASN A 33 -5.13 -11.97 0.96
N ILE A 34 -4.12 -11.69 0.12
CA ILE A 34 -4.23 -11.58 -1.34
C ILE A 34 -3.63 -12.79 -2.08
N GLY A 35 -3.39 -13.88 -1.35
CA GLY A 35 -2.77 -15.11 -1.86
C GLY A 35 -1.24 -15.13 -1.75
N LYS A 36 -0.67 -16.33 -1.56
CA LYS A 36 0.75 -16.55 -1.20
C LYS A 36 1.76 -15.85 -2.12
N LYS A 37 1.56 -15.91 -3.44
CA LYS A 37 2.46 -15.30 -4.44
C LYS A 37 2.38 -13.78 -4.40
N ASN A 38 1.16 -13.23 -4.37
CA ASN A 38 0.93 -11.79 -4.36
C ASN A 38 1.36 -11.17 -3.03
N ASN A 39 1.10 -11.84 -1.90
CA ASN A 39 1.54 -11.38 -0.59
C ASN A 39 3.07 -11.27 -0.53
N ARG A 40 3.81 -12.29 -1.01
CA ARG A 40 5.28 -12.25 -1.06
C ARG A 40 5.81 -11.12 -1.96
N ASN A 41 5.17 -10.89 -3.11
CA ASN A 41 5.56 -9.80 -4.00
C ASN A 41 5.26 -8.43 -3.35
N PHE A 42 4.11 -8.30 -2.70
CA PHE A 42 3.67 -7.05 -2.08
C PHE A 42 4.48 -6.68 -0.83
N THR A 43 4.82 -7.66 0.01
CA THR A 43 5.66 -7.48 1.21
C THR A 43 7.08 -7.04 0.86
N GLN A 44 7.62 -7.52 -0.26
CA GLN A 44 8.97 -7.18 -0.72
C GLN A 44 9.07 -5.80 -1.37
N ILE A 45 7.96 -5.15 -1.72
CA ILE A 45 8.00 -3.78 -2.24
C ILE A 45 8.41 -2.84 -1.10
N PRO A 46 9.55 -2.14 -1.20
CA PRO A 46 9.97 -1.14 -0.21
C PRO A 46 8.90 -0.04 -0.13
N HIS A 47 8.46 0.31 1.08
CA HIS A 47 7.50 1.41 1.30
C HIS A 47 8.03 2.50 2.22
N LEU A 48 9.06 2.17 2.98
CA LEU A 48 9.90 3.09 3.70
C LEU A 48 11.23 2.36 3.86
N ILE A 49 12.25 2.75 3.10
CA ILE A 49 13.61 2.43 3.50
C ILE A 49 13.94 3.51 4.52
N VAL A 50 13.81 3.22 5.81
CA VAL A 50 14.61 3.96 6.79
C VAL A 50 16.02 3.46 6.55
N ASN A 51 16.83 4.25 5.84
CA ASN A 51 18.26 4.03 5.79
C ASN A 51 18.76 4.24 7.23
N SER A 52 18.81 3.17 8.01
CA SER A 52 19.61 3.14 9.23
C SER A 52 21.08 3.07 8.84
N THR A 53 21.55 4.12 8.19
CA THR A 53 22.95 4.56 8.18
C THR A 53 22.97 5.94 8.82
N ASP A 54 22.53 6.01 10.08
CA ASP A 54 23.02 7.01 11.00
C ASP A 54 23.80 6.24 12.06
N ASN A 55 25.11 6.25 11.85
CA ASN A 55 26.20 5.76 12.69
C ASN A 55 25.86 5.60 14.19
N LEU A 56 26.06 4.39 14.72
CA LEU A 56 26.75 4.12 16.00
C LEU A 56 27.39 2.73 15.93
#